data_AF-A0A7Z9BYP9-F1
#
_entry.id   AF-A0A7Z9BYP9-F1
#
_cell.length_a   1.000
_cell.length_b   1.000
_cell.length_c   1.000
_cell.angle_alpha   90.00
_cell.angle_beta   90.00
_cell.angle_gamma   90.00
#
_symmetry.space_group_name_H-M   'P 1'
#
loop_
_entity.id
_entity.type
_entity.pdbx_description
1 polymer ?
#
loop_
_entity_poly.entity_id
_entity_poly.type
_entity_poly.pdbx_seq_one_letter_code
_entity_poly.pdbx_strand_id
1 'polypeptide(L)' 'MNLQLVDSLAKIINNLTPEERQILQTKIIPITLLKEELTPLKKEPFIGMWSDKKDMENSSKWVKNIREKEWS' A
#
# COMPACT_ATOMS: atom_id res chain seq x y z
N MET A 1 -18.83 4.71 12.32
CA MET A 1 -18.07 5.88 11.80
C MET A 1 -18.43 7.08 12.65
N ASN A 2 -17.47 7.73 13.31
CA ASN A 2 -17.76 8.80 14.27
C ASN A 2 -17.91 10.15 13.53
N LEU A 3 -19.16 10.51 13.22
CA LEU A 3 -19.49 11.73 12.47
C LEU A 3 -19.19 13.01 13.27
N GLN A 4 -19.26 12.96 14.61
CA GLN A 4 -18.98 14.12 15.47
C GLN A 4 -17.52 14.58 15.37
N LEU A 5 -16.60 13.63 15.20
CA LEU A 5 -15.19 13.95 15.00
C LEU A 5 -14.96 14.63 13.64
N VAL A 6 -15.61 14.11 12.59
CA VAL A 6 -15.52 14.67 11.23
C VAL A 6 -16.08 16.09 11.18
N ASP A 7 -17.23 16.33 11.81
CA ASP A 7 -17.87 17.64 11.86
C ASP A 7 -17.05 18.64 12.67
N SER A 8 -16.44 18.19 13.77
CA SER A 8 -15.54 19.02 14.58
C SER A 8 -14.29 19.43 13.81
N LEU A 9 -13.70 18.49 13.06
CA LEU A 9 -12.54 18.77 12.21
C LEU A 9 -12.88 19.72 11.06
N ALA A 10 -14.04 19.54 10.41
CA ALA A 10 -14.50 20.43 9.36
C ALA A 10 -14.71 21.87 9.86
N LYS A 11 -15.27 22.02 11.08
CA LYS A 11 -15.45 23.32 11.73
C LYS A 11 -14.12 24.01 12.03
N ILE A 12 -13.12 23.25 12.50
CA ILE A 12 -11.77 23.77 12.75
C ILE A 12 -11.15 24.24 11.44
N ILE A 13 -11.20 23.43 10.38
CA ILE A 13 -10.63 23.78 9.07
C ILE A 13 -11.24 25.05 8.48
N ASN A 14 -12.57 25.22 8.61
CA ASN A 14 -13.26 26.39 8.09
C ASN A 14 -12.87 27.70 8.80
N ASN A 15 -12.48 27.62 10.08
CA ASN A 15 -12.11 28.77 10.89
C ASN A 15 -10.63 29.17 10.79
N LEU A 16 -9.81 28.45 10.01
CA LEU A 16 -8.39 28.75 9.87
C LEU A 16 -8.16 30.02 9.05
N THR A 17 -7.17 30.81 9.47
CA THR A 17 -6.72 31.99 8.73
C THR A 17 -6.00 31.58 7.44
N PRO A 18 -5.83 32.49 6.45
CA PRO A 18 -5.08 32.20 5.23
C PRO A 18 -3.66 31.69 5.49
N GLU A 19 -2.99 32.21 6.53
CA GLU A 19 -1.63 31.84 6.93
C GLU A 19 -1.60 30.42 7.51
N GLU A 20 -2.54 30.08 8.37
CA GLU A 20 -2.69 28.73 8.94
C GLU A 20 -3.04 27.71 7.85
N ARG A 21 -3.89 28.09 6.89
CA ARG A 21 -4.21 27.28 5.71
C ARG A 21 -2.97 27.01 4.87
N GLN A 22 -2.08 28.01 4.71
CA GLN A 22 -0.83 27.83 3.98
C GLN A 22 0.13 26.90 4.72
N ILE A 23 0.23 27.02 6.05
CA ILE A 23 1.03 26.12 6.89
C ILE A 23 0.46 24.69 6.84
N LEU A 24 -0.85 24.51 6.85
CA LEU A 24 -1.45 23.20 6.70
C LEU A 24 -1.20 22.61 5.32
N GLN A 25 -1.34 23.39 4.25
CA GLN A 25 -1.03 22.92 2.89
C GLN A 25 0.43 22.46 2.79
N THR A 26 1.37 23.25 3.30
CA THR A 26 2.80 22.90 3.32
C THR A 26 3.13 21.68 4.18
N LYS A 27 2.34 21.38 5.22
CA LYS A 27 2.48 20.17 6.06
C LYS A 27 1.70 18.95 5.58
N ILE A 28 0.65 19.13 4.78
CA ILE A 28 -0.11 18.04 4.16
C ILE A 28 0.64 17.50 2.93
N ILE A 29 1.28 18.37 2.15
CA ILE A 29 2.12 18.02 0.99
C ILE A 29 3.18 16.94 1.29
N PRO A 30 3.95 16.98 2.40
CA PRO A 30 4.90 15.91 2.70
C PRO A 30 4.23 14.57 3.01
N ILE A 31 2.97 14.55 3.46
CA ILE A 31 2.25 13.28 3.75
C ILE A 31 1.71 12.66 2.45
N THR A 32 1.27 13.47 1.49
CA THR A 32 0.78 12.98 0.18
C THR A 32 1.91 12.69 -0.81
N LEU A 33 3.09 13.30 -0.64
CA LEU A 33 4.31 12.99 -1.42
C LEU A 33 5.08 11.77 -0.89
N LEU A 34 4.74 11.24 0.30
CA LEU A 34 5.17 9.92 0.76
C LEU A 34 4.44 8.77 0.06
N LYS A 35 3.81 9.03 -1.09
CA LYS A 35 3.59 7.99 -2.08
C LYS A 35 4.97 7.67 -2.63
N GLU A 36 5.69 6.77 -1.94
CA GLU A 36 6.90 6.16 -2.47
C GLU A 36 6.67 5.91 -3.96
N GLU A 37 7.54 6.43 -4.81
CA GLU A 37 7.45 6.18 -6.24
C GLU A 37 7.52 4.67 -6.42
N LEU A 38 6.34 4.04 -6.49
CA LEU A 38 6.23 2.60 -6.60
C LEU A 38 7.00 2.24 -7.86
N THR A 39 8.06 1.45 -7.67
CA THR A 39 8.78 0.89 -8.78
C THR A 39 7.76 0.16 -9.66
N PRO A 40 7.78 0.38 -10.99
CA PRO A 40 6.87 -0.33 -11.87
C PRO A 40 6.98 -1.82 -11.59
N LEU A 41 5.85 -2.54 -11.41
CA LEU A 41 5.85 -3.95 -10.99
C LEU A 41 6.85 -4.81 -11.76
N LYS A 42 6.99 -4.60 -13.08
CA LYS A 42 7.94 -5.33 -13.94
C LYS A 42 9.42 -5.13 -13.59
N LYS A 43 9.76 -4.08 -12.84
CA LYS A 43 11.11 -3.70 -12.42
C LYS A 43 11.41 -4.11 -10.96
N GLU A 44 10.43 -4.70 -10.29
CA GLU A 44 10.61 -5.20 -8.93
C GLU A 44 11.59 -6.39 -8.93
N PRO A 45 12.55 -6.44 -7.99
CA PRO A 45 13.58 -7.47 -7.96
C PRO A 45 13.03 -8.88 -7.71
N PHE A 46 11.81 -9.00 -7.17
CA PHE A 46 11.15 -10.29 -6.93
C PHE A 46 10.42 -10.87 -8.15
N ILE A 47 10.16 -10.05 -9.19
CA ILE A 47 9.56 -10.55 -10.43
C ILE A 47 10.61 -11.36 -11.20
N GLY A 48 10.27 -12.62 -11.49
CA GLY A 48 11.15 -13.54 -12.22
C GLY A 48 12.08 -14.38 -11.34
N MET A 49 12.13 -14.14 -10.02
CA MET A 49 12.94 -14.95 -9.09
C MET A 49 12.64 -16.46 -9.15
N TRP A 50 11.43 -16.82 -9.59
CA TRP A 50 10.93 -18.18 -9.59
C TRP A 50 10.78 -18.73 -11.03
N SER A 51 11.19 -17.98 -12.05
CA SER A 51 11.03 -18.35 -13.46
C SER A 51 11.78 -19.63 -13.86
N ASP A 52 12.93 -19.89 -13.23
CA ASP A 52 13.75 -21.07 -13.56
C ASP A 52 13.32 -22.33 -12.80
N LYS A 53 12.37 -22.22 -11.87
CA LYS A 53 11.90 -23.35 -11.07
C LYS A 53 10.84 -24.12 -11.85
N LYS A 54 11.18 -25.33 -12.28
CA LYS A 54 10.25 -26.28 -12.93
C LYS A 54 8.96 -26.51 -12.13
N ASP A 55 9.06 -26.52 -10.81
CA ASP A 55 7.90 -26.65 -9.91
C ASP A 55 6.88 -25.50 -10.04
N MET A 56 7.31 -24.33 -10.54
CA MET A 56 6.46 -23.15 -10.73
C MET A 56 5.73 -23.15 -12.08
N GLU A 57 6.10 -24.04 -13.00
CA GLU A 57 5.37 -24.25 -14.26
C GLU A 57 3.93 -24.70 -14.02
N ASN A 58 3.69 -25.47 -12.94
CA ASN A 58 2.37 -25.79 -12.44
C ASN A 58 2.36 -25.74 -10.90
N SER A 59 2.31 -24.51 -10.39
CA SER A 59 2.32 -24.22 -8.95
C SER A 59 1.23 -24.97 -8.17
N SER A 60 0.03 -25.11 -8.74
CA SER A 60 -1.08 -25.85 -8.12
C SER A 60 -0.76 -27.33 -7.92
N LYS A 61 -0.18 -27.99 -8.93
CA LYS A 61 0.24 -29.39 -8.84
C LYS A 61 1.37 -29.56 -7.82
N TRP A 62 2.34 -28.65 -7.82
CA TRP A 62 3.44 -28.66 -6.86
C TRP A 62 2.94 -28.57 -5.41
N VAL A 63 2.07 -27.61 -5.09
CA VAL A 63 1.51 -27.46 -3.74
C VAL A 63 0.71 -28.70 -3.32
N LYS A 64 -0.07 -29.28 -4.24
CA LYS A 64 -0.85 -30.50 -3.97
C LYS A 64 0.07 -31.68 -3.60
N ASN A 65 1.13 -31.91 -4.38
CA ASN A 65 2.09 -32.99 -4.13
C ASN A 65 2.81 -32.82 -2.78
N ILE A 66 3.21 -31.59 -2.43
CA ILE A 66 3.85 -31.30 -1.13
C ILE A 66 2.89 -31.61 0.01
N ARG A 67 1.62 -31.21 -0.11
CA ARG A 67 0.61 -31.49 0.92
C ARG A 67 0.42 -32.99 1.14
N GLU A 68 0.29 -33.76 0.05
CA GLU A 68 0.16 -35.21 0.14
C GLU A 68 1.41 -35.88 0.75
N LYS A 69 2.60 -35.33 0.49
CA LYS A 69 3.85 -35.92 0.96
C LYS A 69 4.19 -35.59 2.42
N GLU A 70 3.93 -34.35 2.84
CA GLU A 70 4.46 -33.83 4.11
C GLU A 70 3.38 -33.73 5.20
N TRP A 71 2.10 -33.70 4.84
CA TRP A 71 0.98 -33.51 5.78
C TRP A 71 -0.01 -34.69 5.83
N SER A 72 0.42 -35.88 5.39
CA SER A 72 -0.28 -37.15 5.58
C SER A 72 0.28 -37.89 6.79
#